data_AF-A0A7S4ARZ7-F1
#
_entry.id   AF-A0A7S4ARZ7-F1
#
_cell.length_a   1.000
_cell.length_b   1.000
_cell.length_c   1.000
_cell.angle_alpha   90.00
_cell.angle_beta   90.00
_cell.angle_gamma   90.00
#
_symmetry.space_group_name_H-M   'P 1'
#
loop_
_entity.id
_entity.type
_entity.pdbx_description
1 polymer ?
#
loop_
_entity_poly.entity_id
_entity_poly.type
_entity_poly.pdbx_seq_one_letter_code
_entity_poly.pdbx_strand_id
1 'polypeptide(L)'
;QQQQQQQQQQHQQDGESSSSSGGGGVVVAITASQVQERLGRLQHEPNLSRELKVGMETMNDAARIAVCKLALYSEEDAQNNQTTASPSTATATSTSTSTFRNLQDEGRLDRIKMMEYFGLCQASLKLPCVMEFMIKNDRDSIFDFDGTNDKCSENKVSSSSSSAMMFPQARLEYVQRLLAKGIGWDPVFVTSELRKIFVEKPSDVDYDYYDKEVLAVFQKLVEQMTIVLRMATLQVRSKQDAELLNDLGKGGNTRVVSVQYSEFDVDQHGKKIESSTNSNNNAPEKERPMDEREERVSEEEKKRQLRLATEAAVLQQTILGELLGMDEEERNHKLKEAAEVGRKFMEEAMALPPGQERIEFLRGIDATTSRQLAMHKLWAGMLQANGGQPPKMVARK
;
A
#
# COMPACT_ATOMS: atom_id res chain seq x y z
N GLN A 1 60.23 -37.83 21.56
CA GLN A 1 59.72 -39.21 21.71
C GLN A 1 58.72 -39.35 22.84
N GLN A 2 59.01 -38.95 24.10
CA GLN A 2 58.03 -39.02 25.20
C GLN A 2 56.72 -38.25 24.94
N GLN A 3 56.80 -37.08 24.31
CA GLN A 3 55.61 -36.27 23.98
C GLN A 3 54.74 -36.90 22.86
N GLN A 4 55.34 -37.72 21.99
CA GLN A 4 54.65 -38.43 20.92
C GLN A 4 53.97 -39.71 21.46
N GLN A 5 54.51 -40.28 22.53
CA GLN A 5 53.92 -41.42 23.23
C GLN A 5 52.70 -41.00 24.08
N GLN A 6 52.68 -39.75 24.56
CA GLN A 6 51.54 -39.20 25.31
C GLN A 6 50.33 -38.87 24.41
N GLN A 7 50.56 -38.46 23.16
CA GLN A 7 49.47 -38.25 22.18
C GLN A 7 48.83 -39.56 21.69
N GLN A 8 49.57 -40.67 21.65
CA GLN A 8 48.98 -41.97 21.28
C GLN A 8 48.12 -42.60 22.39
N GLN A 9 48.39 -42.31 23.66
CA GLN A 9 47.53 -42.79 24.75
C GLN A 9 46.20 -42.03 24.85
N GLN A 10 46.15 -40.77 24.42
CA GLN A 10 44.89 -40.00 24.38
C GLN A 10 43.92 -40.49 23.29
N HIS A 11 44.41 -41.02 22.17
CA HIS A 11 43.53 -41.58 21.13
C HIS A 11 43.01 -43.00 21.39
N GLN A 12 43.53 -43.71 22.39
CA GLN A 12 43.00 -45.03 22.77
C GLN A 12 41.93 -44.98 23.85
N GLN A 13 41.79 -43.89 24.61
CA GLN A 13 40.74 -43.78 25.64
C GLN A 13 39.39 -43.28 25.12
N ASP A 14 39.35 -42.62 23.94
CA ASP A 14 38.09 -42.16 23.35
C ASP A 14 37.39 -43.23 22.48
N GLY A 15 37.93 -44.44 22.40
CA GLY A 15 37.44 -45.52 21.51
C GLY A 15 36.49 -46.55 22.13
N GLU A 16 36.35 -46.61 23.46
CA GLU A 16 35.66 -47.73 24.14
C GLU A 16 34.51 -47.29 25.07
N SER A 17 33.67 -46.36 24.60
CA SER A 17 32.41 -45.99 25.27
C SER A 17 31.19 -46.10 24.36
N SER A 18 31.17 -47.09 23.47
CA SER A 18 29.99 -47.46 22.69
C SER A 18 29.40 -48.78 23.21
N SER A 19 29.00 -48.77 24.49
CA SER A 19 28.13 -49.80 25.05
C SER A 19 26.77 -49.75 24.34
N SER A 20 26.50 -50.76 23.52
CA SER A 20 25.21 -51.02 22.88
C SER A 20 24.15 -51.40 23.92
N SER A 21 23.60 -50.38 24.58
CA SER A 21 22.34 -50.53 25.32
C SER A 21 21.20 -50.57 24.31
N GLY A 22 20.65 -51.77 24.09
CA GLY A 22 19.32 -51.95 23.50
C GLY A 22 18.27 -51.34 24.42
N GLY A 23 18.10 -50.02 24.32
CA GLY A 23 17.09 -49.25 25.05
C GLY A 23 15.91 -48.98 24.13
N GLY A 24 14.72 -49.37 24.56
CA GLY A 24 13.46 -49.03 23.89
C GLY A 24 13.45 -47.56 23.51
N GLY A 25 13.19 -47.28 22.23
CA GLY A 25 13.25 -45.94 21.65
C GLY A 25 12.28 -45.00 22.34
N VAL A 26 12.75 -44.32 23.38
CA VAL A 26 12.11 -43.11 23.89
C VAL A 26 12.25 -42.11 22.76
N VAL A 27 11.14 -41.87 22.05
CA VAL A 27 11.02 -40.77 21.10
C VAL A 27 11.21 -39.49 21.92
N VAL A 28 12.44 -38.98 21.95
CA VAL A 28 12.74 -37.70 22.61
C VAL A 28 12.01 -36.64 21.80
N ALA A 29 10.88 -36.17 22.31
CA ALA A 29 10.13 -35.09 21.72
C ALA A 29 11.03 -33.85 21.67
N ILE A 30 11.39 -33.43 20.46
CA ILE A 30 12.20 -32.24 20.25
C ILE A 30 11.36 -31.03 20.65
N THR A 31 11.83 -30.27 21.63
CA THR A 31 11.12 -29.06 22.07
C THR A 31 11.29 -27.92 21.08
N ALA A 32 10.35 -26.98 21.04
CA ALA A 32 10.45 -25.80 20.18
C ALA A 32 11.75 -25.00 20.41
N SER A 33 12.20 -24.92 21.66
CA SER A 33 13.48 -24.29 22.03
C SER A 33 14.69 -24.99 21.40
N GLN A 34 14.71 -26.32 21.39
CA GLN A 34 15.79 -27.10 20.77
C GLN A 34 15.80 -26.94 19.24
N VAL A 35 14.62 -26.87 18.62
CA VAL A 35 14.51 -26.59 17.17
C VAL A 35 15.03 -25.18 16.86
N GLN A 36 14.64 -24.18 17.65
CA GLN A 36 15.06 -22.79 17.47
C GLN A 36 16.57 -22.60 17.67
N GLU A 37 17.15 -23.26 18.67
CA GLU A 37 18.60 -23.25 18.90
C GLU A 37 19.36 -23.89 17.73
N ARG A 38 18.89 -25.04 17.24
CA ARG A 38 19.49 -25.72 16.08
C ARG A 38 19.39 -24.89 14.81
N LEU A 39 18.23 -24.27 14.55
CA LEU A 39 18.02 -23.36 13.42
C LEU A 39 18.92 -22.13 13.51
N GLY A 40 19.10 -21.56 14.71
CA GLY A 40 20.01 -20.43 14.93
C GLY A 40 21.46 -20.79 14.61
N ARG A 41 21.91 -21.97 15.03
CA ARG A 41 23.28 -22.45 14.71
C ARG A 41 23.46 -22.71 13.22
N LEU A 42 22.45 -23.28 12.54
CA LEU A 42 22.46 -23.55 11.10
C LEU A 42 22.61 -22.28 10.25
N GLN A 43 22.06 -21.14 10.69
CA GLN A 43 22.21 -19.87 9.95
C GLN A 43 23.66 -19.37 9.87
N HIS A 44 24.54 -19.82 10.76
CA HIS A 44 25.93 -19.41 10.81
C HIS A 44 26.89 -20.39 10.12
N GLU A 45 26.38 -21.50 9.58
CA GLU A 45 27.23 -22.45 8.86
C GLU A 45 27.61 -21.89 7.47
N PRO A 46 28.92 -21.70 7.19
CA PRO A 46 29.38 -21.03 5.97
C PRO A 46 29.12 -21.84 4.68
N ASN A 47 28.77 -23.13 4.81
CA ASN A 47 28.57 -24.06 3.70
C ASN A 47 27.10 -24.51 3.56
N LEU A 48 26.15 -23.72 4.07
CA LEU A 48 24.73 -24.05 3.93
C LEU A 48 24.35 -24.08 2.44
N SER A 49 23.67 -25.15 2.00
CA SER A 49 23.15 -25.23 0.63
C SER A 49 22.29 -24.00 0.31
N ARG A 50 22.49 -23.41 -0.87
CA ARG A 50 21.68 -22.28 -1.35
C ARG A 50 20.18 -22.59 -1.29
N GLU A 51 19.80 -23.83 -1.63
CA GLU A 51 18.41 -24.28 -1.58
C GLU A 51 17.85 -24.26 -0.16
N LEU A 52 18.64 -24.71 0.82
CA LEU A 52 18.25 -24.68 2.23
C LEU A 52 18.10 -23.25 2.74
N LYS A 53 19.00 -22.34 2.35
CA LYS A 53 18.90 -20.92 2.70
C LYS A 53 17.60 -20.29 2.17
N VAL A 54 17.28 -20.54 0.90
CA VAL A 54 16.02 -20.08 0.29
C VAL A 54 14.80 -20.70 0.97
N GLY A 55 14.86 -21.99 1.31
CA GLY A 55 13.80 -22.69 2.06
C GLY A 55 13.57 -22.09 3.45
N MET A 56 14.64 -21.78 4.19
CA MET A 56 14.55 -21.13 5.50
C MET A 56 14.00 -19.71 5.41
N GLU A 57 14.41 -18.93 4.41
CA GLU A 57 13.87 -17.60 4.15
C GLU A 57 12.37 -17.66 3.81
N THR A 58 11.97 -18.62 2.96
CA THR A 58 10.56 -18.84 2.59
C THR A 58 9.71 -19.24 3.79
N MET A 59 10.22 -20.15 4.64
CA MET A 59 9.54 -20.56 5.87
C MET A 59 9.39 -19.39 6.85
N ASN A 60 10.45 -18.58 7.02
CA ASN A 60 10.40 -17.39 7.87
C ASN A 60 9.40 -16.36 7.35
N ASP A 61 9.33 -16.16 6.03
CA ASP A 61 8.34 -15.28 5.41
C ASP A 61 6.92 -15.78 5.63
N ALA A 62 6.67 -17.09 5.45
CA ALA A 62 5.38 -17.70 5.73
C ALA A 62 4.97 -17.56 7.21
N ALA A 63 5.91 -17.76 8.14
CA ALA A 63 5.68 -17.57 9.57
C ALA A 63 5.31 -16.12 9.90
N ARG A 64 6.02 -15.12 9.34
CA ARG A 64 5.67 -13.70 9.52
C ARG A 64 4.28 -13.37 8.99
N ILE A 65 3.93 -13.90 7.81
CA ILE A 65 2.59 -13.74 7.23
C ILE A 65 1.52 -14.33 8.15
N ALA A 66 1.76 -15.53 8.70
CA ALA A 66 0.83 -16.17 9.63
C ALA A 66 0.65 -15.37 10.94
N VAL A 67 1.75 -14.91 11.54
CA VAL A 67 1.72 -14.06 12.75
C VAL A 67 1.00 -12.75 12.47
N CYS A 68 1.29 -12.10 11.33
CA CYS A 68 0.62 -10.88 10.91
C CYS A 68 -0.90 -11.08 10.76
N LYS A 69 -1.32 -12.16 10.11
CA LYS A 69 -2.73 -12.49 9.96
C LYS A 69 -3.42 -12.73 11.30
N LEU A 70 -2.74 -13.43 12.24
CA LEU A 70 -3.26 -13.66 13.59
C LEU A 70 -3.41 -12.36 14.36
N ALA A 71 -2.41 -11.47 14.30
CA ALA A 71 -2.45 -10.16 14.94
C ALA A 71 -3.63 -9.33 14.43
N LEU A 72 -3.76 -9.19 13.10
CA LEU A 72 -4.88 -8.48 12.48
C LEU A 72 -6.23 -9.06 12.90
N TYR A 73 -6.38 -10.39 12.88
CA TYR A 73 -7.63 -11.06 13.24
C TYR A 73 -7.99 -10.83 14.70
N SER A 74 -7.01 -10.94 15.60
CA SER A 74 -7.24 -10.74 17.04
C SER A 74 -7.64 -9.31 17.39
N GLU A 75 -7.08 -8.31 16.70
CA GLU A 75 -7.39 -6.90 16.95
C GLU A 75 -8.73 -6.49 16.34
N GLU A 76 -9.07 -7.02 15.16
CA GLU A 76 -10.37 -6.77 14.54
C GLU A 76 -11.51 -7.42 15.34
N ASP A 77 -11.32 -8.65 15.82
CA ASP A 77 -12.28 -9.30 16.73
C ASP A 77 -12.45 -8.53 18.04
N ALA A 78 -11.35 -8.06 18.64
CA ALA A 78 -11.40 -7.21 19.83
C ALA A 78 -12.18 -5.90 19.60
N GLN A 79 -12.05 -5.28 18.42
CA GLN A 79 -12.76 -4.06 18.06
C GLN A 79 -14.27 -4.31 17.83
N ASN A 80 -14.63 -5.43 17.21
CA ASN A 80 -16.03 -5.81 17.00
C ASN A 80 -16.75 -6.09 18.33
N ASN A 81 -16.06 -6.71 19.28
CA ASN A 81 -16.59 -6.99 20.62
C ASN A 81 -16.81 -5.72 21.46
N GLN A 82 -16.05 -4.64 21.22
CA GLN A 82 -16.28 -3.36 21.92
C GLN A 82 -17.53 -2.63 21.42
N THR A 83 -17.83 -2.70 20.12
CA THR A 83 -18.96 -1.97 19.52
C THR A 83 -20.33 -2.57 19.90
N THR A 84 -20.40 -3.87 20.17
CA THR A 84 -21.65 -4.57 20.48
C THR A 84 -22.11 -4.44 21.94
N ALA A 85 -21.22 -4.01 22.84
CA ALA A 85 -21.55 -3.70 24.23
C ALA A 85 -22.33 -2.38 24.31
N SER A 86 -23.61 -2.41 23.94
CA SER A 86 -24.50 -1.26 24.09
C SER A 86 -24.62 -0.83 25.55
N PRO A 87 -24.45 0.45 25.88
CA PRO A 87 -24.44 0.97 27.26
C PRO A 87 -25.80 1.01 27.97
N SER A 88 -26.84 0.34 27.46
CA SER A 88 -28.24 0.64 27.81
C SER A 88 -28.88 -0.22 28.89
N THR A 89 -28.20 -1.21 29.48
CA THR A 89 -28.77 -1.97 30.61
C THR A 89 -27.76 -2.10 31.74
N ALA A 90 -27.68 -1.04 32.54
CA ALA A 90 -27.00 -1.00 33.83
C ALA A 90 -27.62 -2.01 34.82
N THR A 91 -27.32 -3.29 34.66
CA THR A 91 -27.56 -4.31 35.68
C THR A 91 -26.21 -4.71 36.23
N ALA A 92 -25.82 -4.02 37.30
CA ALA A 92 -24.52 -4.09 37.94
C ALA A 92 -24.27 -5.46 38.59
N THR A 93 -23.71 -6.45 37.89
CA THR A 93 -23.03 -7.58 38.58
C THR A 93 -22.12 -8.48 37.74
N SER A 94 -21.92 -8.26 36.44
CA SER A 94 -20.93 -9.02 35.67
C SER A 94 -19.66 -8.20 35.48
N THR A 95 -18.66 -8.50 36.30
CA THR A 95 -17.27 -8.08 36.14
C THR A 95 -16.68 -8.73 34.88
N SER A 96 -17.20 -8.38 33.70
CA SER A 96 -16.52 -8.67 32.45
C SER A 96 -15.28 -7.79 32.45
N THR A 97 -14.16 -8.37 32.88
CA THR A 97 -12.83 -7.85 32.68
C THR A 97 -12.57 -7.80 31.18
N SER A 98 -13.15 -6.81 30.51
CA SER A 98 -12.57 -6.29 29.28
C SER A 98 -11.21 -5.78 29.71
N THR A 99 -10.19 -6.62 29.58
CA THR A 99 -8.81 -6.24 29.76
C THR A 99 -8.55 -5.17 28.71
N PHE A 100 -8.78 -3.90 29.09
CA PHE A 100 -8.15 -2.77 28.43
C PHE A 100 -6.67 -3.15 28.42
N ARG A 101 -6.18 -3.56 27.24
CA ARG A 101 -4.76 -3.86 27.10
C ARG A 101 -4.06 -2.57 27.50
N ASN A 102 -3.16 -2.69 28.46
CA ASN A 102 -2.39 -1.54 28.92
C ASN A 102 -1.41 -1.21 27.80
N LEU A 103 -1.88 -0.40 26.84
CA LEU A 103 -1.12 -0.02 25.66
C LEU A 103 -0.03 0.94 26.14
N GLN A 104 1.19 0.73 25.65
CA GLN A 104 2.26 1.68 25.89
C GLN A 104 1.95 2.97 25.14
N ASP A 105 1.73 4.05 25.89
CA ASP A 105 1.46 5.41 25.43
C ASP A 105 2.61 6.40 25.75
N GLU A 106 3.56 5.97 26.58
CA GLU A 106 4.72 6.75 26.98
C GLU A 106 6.07 6.01 26.77
N GLY A 107 7.15 6.79 26.76
CA GLY A 107 8.53 6.29 26.74
C GLY A 107 9.16 6.30 25.35
N ARG A 108 10.15 5.43 25.16
CA ARG A 108 10.81 5.25 23.86
C ARG A 108 10.36 3.94 23.22
N LEU A 109 10.37 3.91 21.90
CA LEU A 109 10.13 2.69 21.15
C LEU A 109 11.35 1.77 21.28
N ASP A 110 11.12 0.58 21.85
CA ASP A 110 12.16 -0.44 21.94
C ASP A 110 12.60 -0.91 20.54
N ARG A 111 13.91 -1.06 20.35
CA ARG A 111 14.51 -1.42 19.06
C ARG A 111 13.96 -2.74 18.52
N ILE A 112 13.86 -3.76 19.38
CA ILE A 112 13.43 -5.10 18.97
C ILE A 112 11.97 -5.04 18.52
N LYS A 113 11.11 -4.40 19.32
CA LYS A 113 9.70 -4.22 18.97
C LYS A 113 9.49 -3.37 17.71
N MET A 114 10.34 -2.38 17.44
CA MET A 114 10.25 -1.61 16.19
C MET A 114 10.56 -2.48 14.97
N MET A 115 11.61 -3.31 15.06
CA MET A 115 11.95 -4.24 13.99
C MET A 115 10.84 -5.27 13.75
N GLU A 116 10.20 -5.74 14.83
CA GLU A 116 9.01 -6.59 14.75
C GLU A 116 7.84 -5.86 14.09
N TYR A 117 7.55 -4.63 14.51
CA TYR A 117 6.49 -3.79 13.93
C TYR A 117 6.70 -3.55 12.43
N PHE A 118 7.91 -3.18 12.01
CA PHE A 118 8.22 -3.01 10.60
C PHE A 118 8.12 -4.33 9.85
N GLY A 119 8.59 -5.43 10.42
CA GLY A 119 8.44 -6.76 9.85
C GLY A 119 6.97 -7.16 9.65
N LEU A 120 6.10 -6.86 10.61
CA LEU A 120 4.66 -7.09 10.53
C LEU A 120 4.00 -6.21 9.48
N CYS A 121 4.38 -4.93 9.39
CA CYS A 121 3.90 -4.04 8.34
C CYS A 121 4.34 -4.49 6.94
N GLN A 122 5.58 -4.97 6.77
CA GLN A 122 6.05 -5.53 5.50
C GLN A 122 5.29 -6.82 5.15
N ALA A 123 5.01 -7.67 6.13
CA ALA A 123 4.24 -8.90 5.94
C ALA A 123 2.76 -8.61 5.60
N SER A 124 2.16 -7.57 6.19
CA SER A 124 0.76 -7.23 5.91
C SER A 124 0.55 -6.78 4.47
N LEU A 125 1.52 -6.10 3.87
CA LEU A 125 1.47 -5.71 2.45
C LEU A 125 1.49 -6.91 1.49
N LYS A 126 1.98 -8.08 1.94
CA LYS A 126 1.96 -9.32 1.16
C LYS A 126 0.65 -10.11 1.31
N LEU A 127 -0.22 -9.73 2.26
CA LEU A 127 -1.48 -10.45 2.50
C LEU A 127 -2.53 -10.10 1.42
N PRO A 128 -3.11 -11.10 0.72
CA PRO A 128 -4.14 -10.86 -0.28
C PRO A 128 -5.38 -10.12 0.27
N CYS A 129 -5.80 -10.43 1.50
CA CYS A 129 -6.95 -9.78 2.13
C CYS A 129 -6.70 -8.29 2.39
N VAL A 130 -5.48 -7.90 2.78
CA VAL A 130 -5.09 -6.50 2.98
C VAL A 130 -5.02 -5.76 1.63
N MET A 131 -4.45 -6.40 0.61
CA MET A 131 -4.43 -5.85 -0.75
C MET A 131 -5.85 -5.63 -1.29
N GLU A 132 -6.73 -6.62 -1.16
CA GLU A 132 -8.14 -6.49 -1.55
C GLU A 132 -8.85 -5.37 -0.78
N PHE A 133 -8.61 -5.27 0.54
CA PHE A 133 -9.17 -4.20 1.36
C PHE A 133 -8.72 -2.82 0.89
N MET A 134 -7.46 -2.65 0.46
CA MET A 134 -6.98 -1.38 -0.10
C MET A 134 -7.60 -1.03 -1.46
N ILE A 135 -8.03 -2.01 -2.24
CA ILE A 135 -8.54 -1.84 -3.61
C ILE A 135 -10.08 -1.73 -3.65
N LYS A 136 -10.80 -2.50 -2.84
CA LYS A 136 -12.27 -2.57 -2.85
C LYS A 136 -12.85 -1.51 -1.92
N ASN A 137 -13.68 -0.61 -2.43
CA ASN A 137 -14.22 0.50 -1.65
C ASN A 137 -15.37 0.12 -0.73
N ASP A 138 -15.91 -1.09 -0.87
CA ASP A 138 -17.18 -1.48 -0.26
C ASP A 138 -17.00 -2.27 1.04
N ARG A 139 -15.77 -2.39 1.55
CA ARG A 139 -15.46 -3.15 2.77
C ARG A 139 -15.17 -2.24 3.94
N ASP A 140 -15.91 -2.43 5.02
CA ASP A 140 -15.65 -1.79 6.31
C ASP A 140 -14.61 -2.57 7.14
N SER A 141 -14.36 -3.84 6.79
CA SER A 141 -13.48 -4.75 7.53
C SER A 141 -12.50 -5.49 6.61
N ILE A 142 -11.32 -5.84 7.15
CA ILE A 142 -10.26 -6.55 6.42
C ILE A 142 -10.68 -8.00 6.12
N PHE A 143 -11.39 -8.64 7.06
CA PHE A 143 -11.84 -10.03 6.95
C PHE A 143 -13.31 -10.20 6.57
N ASP A 144 -13.96 -9.16 6.02
CA ASP A 144 -15.31 -9.29 5.47
C ASP A 144 -15.27 -10.02 4.13
N PHE A 145 -15.30 -11.35 4.19
CA PHE A 145 -15.37 -12.20 3.02
C PHE A 145 -16.83 -12.33 2.60
N ASP A 146 -17.11 -11.80 1.41
CA ASP A 146 -18.38 -11.64 0.69
C ASP A 146 -19.14 -12.96 0.36
N GLY A 147 -19.02 -13.97 1.23
CA GLY A 147 -19.42 -15.35 0.95
C GLY A 147 -19.94 -16.12 2.16
N THR A 148 -20.12 -15.49 3.33
CA THR A 148 -21.01 -16.09 4.34
C THR A 148 -22.44 -15.88 3.88
N ASN A 149 -22.94 -16.88 3.14
CA ASN A 149 -24.31 -17.07 2.62
C ASN A 149 -25.39 -17.11 3.73
N ASP A 150 -25.25 -16.32 4.78
CA ASP A 150 -26.16 -16.32 5.91
C ASP A 150 -27.36 -15.42 5.59
N LYS A 151 -28.26 -15.99 4.79
CA LYS A 151 -29.54 -15.39 4.32
C LYS A 151 -30.53 -15.06 5.46
N CYS A 152 -30.11 -15.03 6.72
CA CYS A 152 -31.00 -14.87 7.88
C CYS A 152 -30.81 -13.56 8.66
N SER A 153 -29.96 -12.63 8.24
CA SER A 153 -29.82 -11.32 8.90
C SER A 153 -30.44 -10.16 8.09
N GLU A 154 -31.74 -10.25 7.79
CA GLU A 154 -32.51 -9.19 7.10
C GLU A 154 -32.74 -7.91 7.94
N ASN A 155 -32.25 -7.82 9.18
CA ASN A 155 -32.52 -6.69 10.07
C ASN A 155 -31.27 -5.95 10.57
N LYS A 156 -30.11 -6.06 9.89
CA LYS A 156 -28.98 -5.18 10.19
C LYS A 156 -29.29 -3.80 9.63
N VAL A 157 -30.01 -3.00 10.41
CA VAL A 157 -30.31 -1.59 10.17
C VAL A 157 -29.02 -0.95 9.69
N SER A 158 -28.96 -0.60 8.41
CA SER A 158 -27.85 0.08 7.78
C SER A 158 -27.69 1.42 8.49
N SER A 159 -26.92 1.44 9.59
CA SER A 159 -26.46 2.66 10.19
C SER A 159 -25.63 3.32 9.12
N SER A 160 -26.22 4.29 8.44
CA SER A 160 -25.68 5.15 7.39
C SER A 160 -24.56 6.06 7.90
N SER A 161 -23.80 5.55 8.87
CA SER A 161 -22.51 6.03 9.32
C SER A 161 -21.57 5.86 8.13
N SER A 162 -21.66 6.82 7.21
CA SER A 162 -20.58 7.53 6.52
C SER A 162 -19.19 6.91 6.63
N SER A 163 -19.05 5.61 6.35
CA SER A 163 -17.81 4.97 5.90
C SER A 163 -17.59 5.45 4.48
N ALA A 164 -17.42 6.78 4.40
CA ALA A 164 -17.12 7.51 3.20
C ALA A 164 -15.84 6.92 2.66
N MET A 165 -15.91 6.41 1.42
CA MET A 165 -14.82 5.83 0.64
C MET A 165 -13.44 6.13 1.25
N MET A 166 -12.97 5.27 2.15
CA MET A 166 -11.66 5.51 2.76
C MET A 166 -10.63 5.44 1.65
N PHE A 167 -9.85 6.50 1.47
CA PHE A 167 -8.75 6.49 0.53
C PHE A 167 -7.76 5.35 0.88
N PRO A 168 -7.05 4.75 -0.09
CA PRO A 168 -6.09 3.68 0.18
C PRO A 168 -5.09 4.02 1.29
N GLN A 169 -4.71 5.29 1.42
CA GLN A 169 -3.87 5.81 2.50
C GLN A 169 -4.49 5.60 3.88
N ALA A 170 -5.77 5.94 4.05
CA ALA A 170 -6.48 5.79 5.33
C ALA A 170 -6.67 4.30 5.67
N ARG A 171 -6.87 3.44 4.67
CA ARG A 171 -6.95 1.98 4.87
C ARG A 171 -5.62 1.38 5.29
N LEU A 172 -4.52 1.80 4.67
CA LEU A 172 -3.20 1.36 5.08
C LEU A 172 -2.89 1.83 6.51
N GLU A 173 -3.25 3.07 6.85
CA GLU A 173 -3.11 3.59 8.21
C GLU A 173 -3.93 2.77 9.21
N TYR A 174 -5.16 2.38 8.85
CA TYR A 174 -5.98 1.48 9.68
C TYR A 174 -5.28 0.15 9.96
N VAL A 175 -4.70 -0.49 8.93
CA VAL A 175 -3.92 -1.73 9.08
C VAL A 175 -2.72 -1.52 10.00
N GLN A 176 -1.97 -0.43 9.83
CA GLN A 176 -0.83 -0.08 10.70
C GLN A 176 -1.27 0.11 12.16
N ARG A 177 -2.42 0.77 12.40
CA ARG A 177 -2.99 0.96 13.75
C ARG A 177 -3.34 -0.36 14.41
N LEU A 178 -3.93 -1.32 13.67
CA LEU A 178 -4.19 -2.66 14.19
C LEU A 178 -2.89 -3.38 14.57
N LEU A 179 -1.87 -3.34 13.71
CA LEU A 179 -0.58 -3.97 14.00
C LEU A 179 0.14 -3.34 15.20
N ALA A 180 0.07 -2.01 15.36
CA ALA A 180 0.62 -1.32 16.53
C ALA A 180 -0.05 -1.81 17.83
N LYS A 181 -1.39 -1.92 17.83
CA LYS A 181 -2.13 -2.49 18.98
C LYS A 181 -1.78 -3.95 19.25
N GLY A 182 -1.56 -4.74 18.19
CA GLY A 182 -1.13 -6.13 18.30
C GLY A 182 0.21 -6.31 19.03
N ILE A 183 1.11 -5.32 18.95
CA ILE A 183 2.40 -5.28 19.67
C ILE A 183 2.25 -4.72 21.10
N GLY A 184 1.08 -4.17 21.42
CA GLY A 184 0.78 -3.54 22.70
C GLY A 184 1.15 -2.05 22.76
N TRP A 185 1.16 -1.37 21.61
CA TRP A 185 1.42 0.05 21.52
C TRP A 185 0.17 0.85 21.18
N ASP A 186 0.08 2.06 21.72
CA ASP A 186 -0.91 3.03 21.27
C ASP A 186 -0.54 3.56 19.86
N PRO A 187 -1.44 3.50 18.87
CA PRO A 187 -1.11 3.93 17.52
C PRO A 187 -0.77 5.42 17.39
N VAL A 188 -1.35 6.28 18.23
CA VAL A 188 -1.05 7.72 18.23
C VAL A 188 0.36 7.95 18.76
N PHE A 189 0.72 7.27 19.84
CA PHE A 189 2.10 7.26 20.36
C PHE A 189 3.10 6.80 19.30
N VAL A 190 2.90 5.63 18.67
CA VAL A 190 3.82 5.08 17.65
C VAL A 190 4.00 6.03 16.48
N THR A 191 2.91 6.59 15.95
CA THR A 191 3.02 7.52 14.81
C THR A 191 3.74 8.81 15.18
N SER A 192 3.54 9.33 16.40
CA SER A 192 4.25 10.51 16.91
C SER A 192 5.76 10.26 17.10
N GLU A 193 6.13 9.12 17.68
CA GLU A 193 7.53 8.78 17.91
C GLU A 193 8.25 8.44 16.59
N LEU A 194 7.61 7.69 15.68
CA LEU A 194 8.18 7.46 14.35
C LEU A 194 8.39 8.77 13.59
N ARG A 195 7.45 9.72 13.68
CA ARG A 195 7.61 11.06 13.07
C ARG A 195 8.80 11.80 13.68
N LYS A 196 8.92 11.81 15.00
CA LYS A 196 10.04 12.45 15.71
C LYS A 196 11.39 11.86 15.31
N ILE A 197 11.48 10.53 15.23
CA ILE A 197 12.71 9.80 14.90
C ILE A 197 13.12 10.04 13.44
N PHE A 198 12.19 9.89 12.49
CA PHE A 198 12.52 9.82 11.07
C PHE A 198 12.30 11.11 10.29
N VAL A 199 11.43 12.01 10.77
CA VAL A 199 11.02 13.24 10.04
C VAL A 199 11.62 14.48 10.67
N GLU A 200 11.37 14.72 11.96
CA GLU A 200 11.72 16.00 12.59
C GLU A 200 13.23 16.14 12.85
N LYS A 201 13.91 15.01 13.01
CA LYS A 201 15.33 14.93 13.34
C LYS A 201 15.81 16.01 14.33
N PRO A 202 15.24 16.08 15.55
CA PRO A 202 15.71 17.02 16.57
C PRO A 202 17.22 16.87 16.83
N SER A 203 17.94 17.99 16.85
CA SER A 203 19.40 18.05 17.04
C SER A 203 19.89 17.50 18.39
N ASP A 204 18.97 17.36 19.35
CA ASP A 204 19.24 16.99 20.74
C ASP A 204 18.99 15.49 21.03
N VAL A 205 18.58 14.73 20.01
CA VAL A 205 18.39 13.28 20.13
C VAL A 205 19.64 12.57 19.65
N ASP A 206 20.17 11.70 20.50
CA ASP A 206 21.26 10.80 20.17
C ASP A 206 20.81 9.81 19.07
N TYR A 207 21.11 10.14 17.81
CA TYR A 207 20.80 9.28 16.65
C TYR A 207 21.57 7.98 16.67
N ASP A 208 22.67 7.88 17.43
CA ASP A 208 23.42 6.64 17.56
C ASP A 208 22.62 5.58 18.33
N TYR A 209 21.55 5.99 19.04
CA TYR A 209 20.62 5.06 19.69
C TYR A 209 19.84 4.20 18.68
N TYR A 210 19.52 4.75 17.50
CA TYR A 210 18.81 4.01 16.46
C TYR A 210 19.79 3.54 15.39
N ASP A 211 20.12 2.24 15.46
CA ASP A 211 21.03 1.62 14.50
C ASP A 211 20.66 1.93 13.05
N LYS A 212 21.69 2.06 12.21
CA LYS A 212 21.56 2.16 10.74
C LYS A 212 20.69 1.05 10.15
N GLU A 213 20.65 -0.11 10.81
CA GLU A 213 19.78 -1.23 10.44
C GLU A 213 18.29 -0.88 10.53
N VAL A 214 17.84 -0.27 11.64
CA VAL A 214 16.44 0.12 11.84
C VAL A 214 16.02 1.12 10.77
N LEU A 215 16.89 2.11 10.51
CA LEU A 215 16.68 3.11 9.44
C LEU A 215 16.55 2.44 8.06
N ALA A 216 17.42 1.48 7.75
CA ALA A 216 17.37 0.76 6.47
C ALA A 216 16.07 -0.05 6.32
N VAL A 217 15.62 -0.72 7.38
CA VAL A 217 14.36 -1.47 7.37
C VAL A 217 13.15 -0.55 7.23
N PHE A 218 13.16 0.60 7.93
CA PHE A 218 12.11 1.60 7.81
C PHE A 218 12.03 2.19 6.40
N GLN A 219 13.17 2.56 5.79
CA GLN A 219 13.21 3.05 4.41
C GLN A 219 12.63 2.03 3.42
N LYS A 220 13.04 0.77 3.54
CA LYS A 220 12.50 -0.32 2.72
C LYS A 220 10.99 -0.48 2.91
N LEU A 221 10.49 -0.34 4.13
CA LEU A 221 9.05 -0.38 4.41
C LEU A 221 8.31 0.78 3.72
N VAL A 222 8.83 2.01 3.81
CA VAL A 222 8.24 3.19 3.17
C VAL A 222 8.18 3.04 1.64
N GLU A 223 9.25 2.51 1.04
CA GLU A 223 9.29 2.19 -0.39
C GLU A 223 8.18 1.21 -0.78
N GLN A 224 8.05 0.10 -0.03
CA GLN A 224 7.01 -0.91 -0.26
C GLN A 224 5.60 -0.34 -0.10
N MET A 225 5.36 0.45 0.94
CA MET A 225 4.08 1.14 1.16
C MET A 225 3.74 2.09 0.02
N THR A 226 4.72 2.85 -0.47
CA THR A 226 4.53 3.78 -1.59
C THR A 226 4.15 3.04 -2.87
N ILE A 227 4.79 1.92 -3.17
CA ILE A 227 4.46 1.07 -4.32
C ILE A 227 3.02 0.56 -4.20
N VAL A 228 2.67 -0.03 -3.06
CA VAL A 228 1.33 -0.59 -2.82
C VAL A 228 0.24 0.47 -2.88
N LEU A 229 0.46 1.63 -2.24
CA LEU A 229 -0.48 2.75 -2.29
C LEU A 229 -0.68 3.25 -3.72
N ARG A 230 0.40 3.36 -4.52
CA ARG A 230 0.30 3.78 -5.91
C ARG A 230 -0.49 2.77 -6.74
N MET A 231 -0.24 1.47 -6.56
CA MET A 231 -1.00 0.41 -7.23
C MET A 231 -2.48 0.45 -6.85
N ALA A 232 -2.80 0.50 -5.56
CA ALA A 232 -4.17 0.57 -5.07
C ALA A 232 -4.89 1.83 -5.57
N THR A 233 -4.23 2.99 -5.54
CA THR A 233 -4.80 4.25 -6.04
C THR A 233 -5.10 4.20 -7.54
N LEU A 234 -4.20 3.61 -8.34
CA LEU A 234 -4.42 3.44 -9.78
C LEU A 234 -5.61 2.52 -10.07
N GLN A 235 -5.75 1.43 -9.31
CA GLN A 235 -6.86 0.49 -9.48
C GLN A 235 -8.20 1.04 -9.00
N VAL A 236 -8.22 1.77 -7.88
CA VAL A 236 -9.44 2.45 -7.42
C VAL A 236 -9.89 3.47 -8.46
N ARG A 237 -8.95 4.25 -9.01
CA ARG A 237 -9.23 5.22 -10.07
C ARG A 237 -9.73 4.54 -11.35
N SER A 238 -9.10 3.45 -11.80
CA SER A 238 -9.54 2.76 -13.01
C SER A 238 -10.94 2.19 -12.87
N LYS A 239 -11.31 1.69 -11.68
CA LYS A 239 -12.67 1.24 -11.37
C LYS A 239 -13.67 2.39 -11.33
N GLN A 240 -13.33 3.52 -10.70
CA GLN A 240 -14.19 4.70 -10.69
C GLN A 240 -14.40 5.25 -12.11
N ASP A 241 -13.34 5.33 -12.90
CA ASP A 241 -13.41 5.75 -14.30
C ASP A 241 -14.26 4.76 -15.12
N ALA A 242 -14.12 3.45 -14.89
CA ALA A 242 -14.93 2.42 -15.52
C ALA A 242 -16.41 2.53 -15.11
N GLU A 243 -16.74 2.74 -13.83
CA GLU A 243 -18.10 2.92 -13.34
C GLU A 243 -18.76 4.20 -13.89
N LEU A 244 -18.01 5.30 -13.97
CA LEU A 244 -18.49 6.55 -14.57
C LEU A 244 -18.76 6.42 -16.08
N LEU A 245 -17.97 5.60 -16.77
CA LEU A 245 -18.15 5.32 -18.20
C LEU A 245 -19.19 4.24 -18.48
N ASN A 246 -19.46 3.37 -17.51
CA ASN A 246 -20.37 2.24 -17.66
C ASN A 246 -21.79 2.67 -17.24
N ASP A 247 -22.50 3.34 -18.16
CA ASP A 247 -23.89 3.81 -17.97
C ASP A 247 -24.93 2.67 -17.99
N LEU A 248 -24.51 1.46 -17.60
CA LEU A 248 -25.29 0.22 -17.62
C LEU A 248 -26.59 0.34 -16.80
N GLY A 249 -26.60 1.20 -15.78
CA GLY A 249 -27.76 1.47 -14.93
C GLY A 249 -28.75 2.51 -15.46
N LYS A 250 -28.39 3.34 -16.46
CA LYS A 250 -29.29 4.37 -17.01
C LYS A 250 -29.79 4.08 -18.43
N GLY A 251 -29.60 2.84 -18.91
CA GLY A 251 -30.14 2.41 -20.20
C GLY A 251 -29.29 2.80 -21.42
N GLY A 252 -28.09 3.34 -21.22
CA GLY A 252 -27.12 3.65 -22.27
C GLY A 252 -26.27 2.44 -22.64
N ASN A 253 -26.86 1.36 -23.13
CA ASN A 253 -26.10 0.18 -23.56
C ASN A 253 -25.50 0.38 -24.96
N THR A 254 -24.51 1.26 -25.09
CA THR A 254 -23.68 1.32 -26.30
C THR A 254 -22.65 0.19 -26.24
N ARG A 255 -23.10 -1.04 -26.48
CA ARG A 255 -22.20 -2.18 -26.65
C ARG A 255 -21.42 -1.96 -27.95
N VAL A 256 -20.16 -1.57 -27.85
CA VAL A 256 -19.24 -1.61 -28.99
C VAL A 256 -18.96 -3.08 -29.30
N VAL A 257 -19.81 -3.67 -30.15
CA VAL A 257 -19.69 -5.06 -30.62
C VAL A 257 -18.55 -5.08 -31.65
N SER A 258 -17.31 -5.09 -31.14
CA SER A 258 -16.05 -5.13 -31.90
C SER A 258 -15.80 -3.93 -32.83
N VAL A 259 -14.67 -3.25 -32.61
CA VAL A 259 -14.03 -2.46 -33.66
C VAL A 259 -13.11 -3.41 -34.39
N GLN A 260 -13.53 -3.87 -35.57
CA GLN A 260 -12.64 -4.58 -36.48
C GLN A 260 -11.70 -3.53 -37.11
N TYR A 261 -10.50 -3.41 -36.56
CA TYR A 261 -9.42 -2.70 -37.24
C TYR A 261 -8.97 -3.56 -38.41
N SER A 262 -9.52 -3.32 -39.60
CA SER A 262 -8.89 -3.79 -40.83
C SER A 262 -7.75 -2.82 -41.14
N GLU A 263 -6.61 -3.01 -40.49
CA GLU A 263 -5.37 -2.40 -40.98
C GLU A 263 -5.06 -3.05 -42.33
N PHE A 264 -5.02 -2.24 -43.38
CA PHE A 264 -4.58 -2.66 -44.70
C PHE A 264 -3.32 -1.90 -45.04
N ASP A 265 -2.24 -2.63 -45.32
CA ASP A 265 -1.02 -2.01 -45.79
C ASP A 265 -1.26 -1.47 -47.21
N VAL A 266 -0.96 -0.20 -47.41
CA VAL A 266 -1.04 0.48 -48.70
C VAL A 266 0.38 0.62 -49.21
N ASP A 267 0.65 0.16 -50.43
CA ASP A 267 1.95 0.37 -51.05
C ASP A 267 2.20 1.86 -51.34
N GLN A 268 3.45 2.20 -51.65
CA GLN A 268 3.87 3.54 -52.07
C GLN A 268 3.15 4.08 -53.34
N HIS A 269 2.24 3.32 -53.95
CA HIS A 269 1.44 3.69 -55.12
C HIS A 269 -0.06 3.75 -54.79
N GLY A 270 -0.44 3.67 -53.52
CA GLY A 270 -1.83 3.77 -53.08
C GLY A 270 -2.64 2.48 -53.27
N LYS A 271 -2.00 1.37 -53.63
CA LYS A 271 -2.67 0.09 -53.89
C LYS A 271 -2.66 -0.76 -52.63
N LYS A 272 -3.84 -1.28 -52.26
CA LYS A 272 -4.02 -2.19 -51.12
C LYS A 272 -3.19 -3.46 -51.34
N ILE A 273 -2.28 -3.76 -50.42
CA ILE A 273 -1.51 -4.99 -50.41
C ILE A 273 -2.46 -6.09 -49.90
N GLU A 274 -3.01 -6.89 -50.80
CA GLU A 274 -3.78 -8.08 -50.44
C GLU A 274 -2.79 -9.13 -49.92
N SER A 275 -2.60 -9.18 -48.60
CA SER A 275 -1.78 -10.19 -47.92
C SER A 275 -2.40 -11.57 -48.15
N SER A 276 -2.01 -12.18 -49.27
CA SER A 276 -2.36 -13.53 -49.68
C SER A 276 -1.68 -14.52 -48.73
N THR A 277 -2.31 -14.76 -47.58
CA THR A 277 -1.98 -15.90 -46.73
C THR A 277 -3.20 -16.79 -46.61
N ASN A 278 -3.01 -18.01 -47.11
CA ASN A 278 -4.00 -19.06 -47.22
C ASN A 278 -4.74 -19.31 -45.92
N SER A 279 -6.06 -19.23 -46.01
CA SER A 279 -7.03 -19.92 -45.18
C SER A 279 -6.63 -21.39 -44.99
N ASN A 280 -6.32 -21.77 -43.75
CA ASN A 280 -6.65 -23.10 -43.26
C ASN A 280 -7.51 -22.96 -42.01
N ASN A 281 -8.76 -23.39 -42.18
CA ASN A 281 -9.77 -23.53 -41.16
C ASN A 281 -9.25 -24.32 -39.96
N ASN A 282 -9.18 -23.67 -38.80
CA ASN A 282 -9.45 -24.28 -37.50
C ASN A 282 -9.86 -23.16 -36.55
N ALA A 283 -11.08 -23.28 -36.02
CA ALA A 283 -11.65 -22.38 -35.03
C ALA A 283 -10.81 -22.36 -33.74
N PRO A 284 -10.62 -21.22 -33.06
CA PRO A 284 -10.21 -21.21 -31.67
C PRO A 284 -11.44 -21.05 -30.78
N GLU A 285 -11.86 -22.18 -30.24
CA GLU A 285 -12.65 -22.28 -29.02
C GLU A 285 -11.77 -21.91 -27.80
N LYS A 286 -12.41 -21.46 -26.73
CA LYS A 286 -11.91 -21.24 -25.35
C LYS A 286 -11.17 -19.94 -25.02
N GLU A 287 -11.93 -19.05 -24.38
CA GLU A 287 -11.67 -18.50 -23.03
C GLU A 287 -10.19 -18.29 -22.69
N ARG A 288 -9.68 -17.09 -23.00
CA ARG A 288 -8.54 -16.52 -22.30
C ARG A 288 -9.05 -15.47 -21.31
N PRO A 289 -8.53 -15.45 -20.06
CA PRO A 289 -8.94 -14.49 -19.05
C PRO A 289 -8.63 -13.06 -19.52
N MET A 290 -9.57 -12.17 -19.24
CA MET A 290 -9.64 -10.78 -19.69
C MET A 290 -8.62 -9.84 -18.99
N ASP A 291 -7.54 -10.39 -18.41
CA ASP A 291 -6.58 -9.66 -17.54
C ASP A 291 -5.30 -9.20 -18.24
N GLU A 292 -5.00 -9.65 -19.47
CA GLU A 292 -3.77 -9.27 -20.18
C GLU A 292 -3.89 -8.00 -21.05
N ARG A 293 -5.05 -7.34 -21.08
CA ARG A 293 -5.28 -6.18 -21.97
C ARG A 293 -4.78 -4.85 -21.42
N GLU A 294 -4.56 -4.74 -20.09
CA GLU A 294 -3.95 -3.56 -19.48
C GLU A 294 -2.41 -3.52 -19.67
N GLU A 295 -1.78 -4.63 -20.03
CA GLU A 295 -0.32 -4.69 -20.19
C GLU A 295 0.21 -4.17 -21.53
N ARG A 296 -0.67 -3.89 -22.51
CA ARG A 296 -0.31 -3.37 -23.83
C ARG A 296 -0.48 -1.87 -24.01
N VAL A 297 -0.48 -1.08 -22.93
CA VAL A 297 0.00 0.30 -23.10
C VAL A 297 1.47 0.16 -23.47
N SER A 298 1.79 0.33 -24.76
CA SER A 298 3.16 0.28 -25.28
C SER A 298 4.09 0.96 -24.29
N GLU A 299 5.24 0.36 -23.99
CA GLU A 299 6.22 0.97 -23.07
C GLU A 299 6.53 2.42 -23.47
N GLU A 300 6.41 2.74 -24.76
CA GLU A 300 6.53 4.09 -25.31
C GLU A 300 5.44 5.05 -24.79
N GLU A 301 4.19 4.61 -24.72
CA GLU A 301 3.08 5.43 -24.21
C GLU A 301 3.18 5.57 -22.68
N LYS A 302 3.58 4.52 -21.95
CA LYS A 302 3.90 4.63 -20.51
C LYS A 302 5.03 5.63 -20.27
N LYS A 303 6.09 5.58 -21.07
CA LYS A 303 7.23 6.51 -21.01
C LYS A 303 6.81 7.94 -21.38
N ARG A 304 5.95 8.11 -22.38
CA ARG A 304 5.36 9.40 -22.76
C ARG A 304 4.53 9.98 -21.63
N GLN A 305 3.65 9.19 -21.02
CA GLN A 305 2.86 9.60 -19.86
C GLN A 305 3.74 9.97 -18.67
N LEU A 306 4.81 9.22 -18.42
CA LEU A 306 5.76 9.55 -17.36
C LEU A 306 6.48 10.88 -17.62
N ARG A 307 6.86 11.17 -18.87
CA ARG A 307 7.45 12.46 -19.26
C ARG A 307 6.47 13.60 -19.06
N LEU A 308 5.23 13.47 -19.55
CA LEU A 308 4.18 14.45 -19.36
C LEU A 308 3.88 14.71 -17.88
N ALA A 309 3.84 13.64 -17.06
CA ALA A 309 3.66 13.77 -15.62
C ALA A 309 4.84 14.49 -14.94
N THR A 310 6.07 14.23 -15.39
CA THR A 310 7.27 14.90 -14.88
C THR A 310 7.28 16.38 -15.26
N GLU A 311 6.96 16.72 -16.51
CA GLU A 311 6.84 18.09 -16.99
C GLU A 311 5.73 18.84 -16.23
N ALA A 312 4.58 18.21 -16.01
CA ALA A 312 3.49 18.76 -15.21
C ALA A 312 3.93 19.00 -13.76
N ALA A 313 4.67 18.07 -13.14
CA ALA A 313 5.17 18.23 -11.77
C ALA A 313 6.15 19.40 -11.65
N VAL A 314 7.06 19.57 -12.62
CA VAL A 314 8.01 20.70 -12.66
C VAL A 314 7.26 22.03 -12.80
N LEU A 315 6.24 22.09 -13.66
CA LEU A 315 5.40 23.29 -13.81
C LEU A 315 4.67 23.62 -12.51
N GLN A 316 4.07 22.62 -11.84
CA GLN A 316 3.38 22.80 -10.57
C GLN A 316 4.33 23.29 -9.47
N GLN A 317 5.54 22.72 -9.38
CA GLN A 317 6.56 23.16 -8.44
C GLN A 317 7.03 24.59 -8.72
N THR A 318 7.18 24.96 -9.99
CA THR A 318 7.60 26.32 -10.38
C THR A 318 6.54 27.34 -9.99
N ILE A 319 5.27 27.07 -10.31
CA ILE A 319 4.13 27.95 -9.95
C ILE A 319 4.01 28.08 -8.43
N LEU A 320 4.12 26.98 -7.69
CA LEU A 320 4.08 27.02 -6.22
C LEU A 320 5.28 27.76 -5.64
N GLY A 321 6.48 27.52 -6.15
CA GLY A 321 7.69 28.22 -5.72
C GLY A 321 7.59 29.72 -5.93
N GLU A 322 7.05 30.16 -7.06
CA GLU A 322 6.76 31.56 -7.34
C GLU A 322 5.71 32.15 -6.39
N LEU A 323 4.57 31.48 -6.23
CA LEU A 323 3.52 31.94 -5.32
C LEU A 323 4.04 32.09 -3.89
N LEU A 324 4.75 31.09 -3.39
CA LEU A 324 5.33 31.09 -2.05
C LEU A 324 6.46 32.12 -1.93
N GLY A 325 7.16 32.44 -3.01
CA GLY A 325 8.20 33.46 -3.05
C GLY A 325 7.70 34.90 -3.08
N MET A 326 6.45 35.13 -3.48
CA MET A 326 5.83 36.47 -3.54
C MET A 326 5.42 36.97 -2.15
N ASP A 327 5.43 38.29 -2.01
CA ASP A 327 4.84 38.98 -0.86
C ASP A 327 3.33 38.68 -0.79
N GLU A 328 2.77 38.72 0.42
CA GLU A 328 1.38 38.31 0.67
C GLU A 328 0.37 39.13 -0.15
N GLU A 329 0.60 40.45 -0.28
CA GLU A 329 -0.26 41.32 -1.08
C GLU A 329 -0.19 40.99 -2.58
N GLU A 330 1.01 40.82 -3.13
CA GLU A 330 1.21 40.45 -4.54
C GLU A 330 0.61 39.08 -4.86
N ARG A 331 0.84 38.12 -3.96
CA ARG A 331 0.29 36.75 -4.07
C ARG A 331 -1.24 36.79 -4.09
N ASN A 332 -1.86 37.51 -3.16
CA ASN A 332 -3.31 37.63 -3.08
C ASN A 332 -3.88 38.31 -4.34
N HIS A 333 -3.18 39.32 -4.88
CA HIS A 333 -3.57 39.96 -6.14
C HIS A 333 -3.53 38.98 -7.32
N LYS A 334 -2.41 38.27 -7.52
CA LYS A 334 -2.29 37.26 -8.60
C LYS A 334 -3.27 36.10 -8.46
N LEU A 335 -3.53 35.63 -7.24
CA LEU A 335 -4.51 34.57 -6.99
C LEU A 335 -5.93 35.03 -7.31
N LYS A 336 -6.26 36.30 -7.05
CA LYS A 336 -7.55 36.89 -7.43
C LYS A 336 -7.70 36.96 -8.94
N GLU A 337 -6.68 37.43 -9.67
CA GLU A 337 -6.68 37.44 -11.14
C GLU A 337 -6.84 36.02 -11.70
N ALA A 338 -6.08 35.06 -11.16
CA ALA A 338 -6.16 33.66 -11.57
C ALA A 338 -7.55 33.04 -11.31
N ALA A 339 -8.20 33.40 -10.20
CA ALA A 339 -9.56 32.99 -9.89
C ALA A 339 -10.58 33.61 -10.87
N GLU A 340 -10.42 34.89 -11.22
CA GLU A 340 -11.29 35.57 -12.19
C GLU A 340 -11.17 34.97 -13.60
N VAL A 341 -9.95 34.69 -14.04
CA VAL A 341 -9.69 34.00 -15.31
C VAL A 341 -10.26 32.58 -15.28
N GLY A 342 -10.08 31.85 -14.17
CA GLY A 342 -10.65 30.52 -14.01
C GLY A 342 -12.17 30.49 -14.07
N ARG A 343 -12.83 31.50 -13.49
CA ARG A 343 -14.28 31.64 -13.56
C ARG A 343 -14.76 31.92 -14.98
N LYS A 344 -14.15 32.89 -15.68
CA LYS A 344 -14.50 33.23 -17.07
C LYS A 344 -14.29 32.03 -18.00
N PHE A 345 -13.16 31.35 -17.86
CA PHE A 345 -12.84 30.17 -18.64
C PHE A 345 -13.87 29.04 -18.46
N MET A 346 -14.27 28.78 -17.21
CA MET A 346 -15.30 27.77 -16.92
C MET A 346 -16.68 28.18 -17.44
N GLU A 347 -17.03 29.47 -17.37
CA GLU A 347 -18.28 30.00 -17.91
C GLU A 347 -18.34 29.84 -19.44
N GLU A 348 -17.26 30.18 -20.16
CA GLU A 348 -17.14 29.97 -21.61
C GLU A 348 -17.18 28.49 -21.98
N ALA A 349 -16.45 27.63 -21.26
CA ALA A 349 -16.45 26.18 -21.49
C ALA A 349 -17.83 25.55 -21.31
N MET A 350 -18.60 26.03 -20.33
CA MET A 350 -19.94 25.54 -20.03
C MET A 350 -21.01 26.10 -20.96
N ALA A 351 -20.80 27.30 -21.51
CA ALA A 351 -21.67 27.90 -22.53
C ALA A 351 -21.63 27.12 -23.85
N LEU A 352 -20.51 26.46 -24.16
CA LEU A 352 -20.39 25.58 -25.32
C LEU A 352 -21.12 24.24 -25.09
N PRO A 353 -21.83 23.67 -26.07
CA PRO A 353 -22.45 22.36 -25.92
C PRO A 353 -21.40 21.25 -25.73
N PRO A 354 -21.75 20.14 -25.03
CA PRO A 354 -20.86 18.99 -24.93
C PRO A 354 -20.60 18.41 -26.34
N GLY A 355 -19.37 18.45 -26.81
CA GLY A 355 -19.00 18.02 -28.16
C GLY A 355 -17.60 18.45 -28.58
N GLN A 356 -17.34 18.38 -29.88
CA GLN A 356 -16.04 18.69 -30.48
C GLN A 356 -15.62 20.14 -30.25
N GLU A 357 -16.56 21.10 -30.30
CA GLU A 357 -16.28 22.53 -30.08
C GLU A 357 -15.71 22.79 -28.69
N ARG A 358 -16.30 22.18 -27.65
CA ARG A 358 -15.78 22.27 -26.28
C ARG A 358 -14.40 21.62 -26.15
N ILE A 359 -14.15 20.51 -26.84
CA ILE A 359 -12.84 19.85 -26.84
C ILE A 359 -11.79 20.73 -27.51
N GLU A 360 -12.12 21.36 -28.63
CA GLU A 360 -11.23 22.29 -29.34
C GLU A 360 -10.94 23.52 -28.48
N PHE A 361 -11.94 24.08 -27.80
CA PHE A 361 -11.76 25.14 -26.82
C PHE A 361 -10.80 24.72 -25.69
N LEU A 362 -11.02 23.54 -25.08
CA LEU A 362 -10.15 23.01 -24.03
C LEU A 362 -8.72 22.69 -24.50
N ARG A 363 -8.53 22.40 -25.79
CA ARG A 363 -7.21 22.16 -26.38
C ARG A 363 -6.51 23.44 -26.83
N GLY A 364 -7.26 24.49 -27.14
CA GLY A 364 -6.79 25.78 -27.62
C GLY A 364 -6.40 26.78 -26.52
N ILE A 365 -6.27 26.32 -25.27
CA ILE A 365 -5.93 27.19 -24.14
C ILE A 365 -4.52 27.75 -24.33
N ASP A 366 -4.39 29.07 -24.24
CA ASP A 366 -3.10 29.73 -24.28
C ASP A 366 -2.27 29.43 -23.02
N ALA A 367 -0.94 29.54 -23.15
CA ALA A 367 -0.04 29.21 -22.06
C ALA A 367 -0.25 30.08 -20.80
N THR A 368 -0.72 31.32 -20.96
CA THR A 368 -0.92 32.25 -19.83
C THR A 368 -2.16 31.89 -19.03
N THR A 369 -3.28 31.62 -19.71
CA THR A 369 -4.53 31.13 -19.10
C THR A 369 -4.31 29.77 -18.45
N SER A 370 -3.61 28.84 -19.12
CA SER A 370 -3.28 27.52 -18.56
C SER A 370 -2.50 27.64 -17.25
N ARG A 371 -1.52 28.55 -17.20
CA ARG A 371 -0.73 28.83 -15.99
C ARG A 371 -1.59 29.43 -14.87
N GLN A 372 -2.48 30.37 -15.17
CA GLN A 372 -3.39 30.97 -14.19
C GLN A 372 -4.40 29.94 -13.64
N LEU A 373 -4.96 29.09 -14.50
CA LEU A 373 -5.82 27.98 -14.09
C LEU A 373 -5.09 27.00 -13.15
N ALA A 374 -3.85 26.64 -13.49
CA ALA A 374 -3.01 25.80 -12.65
C ALA A 374 -2.71 26.46 -11.31
N MET A 375 -2.37 27.76 -11.31
CA MET A 375 -2.10 28.55 -10.12
C MET A 375 -3.29 28.56 -9.15
N HIS A 376 -4.50 28.86 -9.65
CA HIS A 376 -5.71 28.86 -8.85
C HIS A 376 -6.03 27.45 -8.29
N LYS A 377 -5.95 26.42 -9.13
CA LYS A 377 -6.27 25.03 -8.72
C LYS A 377 -5.29 24.49 -7.67
N LEU A 378 -3.99 24.75 -7.83
CA LEU A 378 -2.97 24.33 -6.87
C LEU A 378 -3.16 25.02 -5.52
N TRP A 379 -3.41 26.33 -5.52
CA TRP A 379 -3.63 27.08 -4.29
C TRP A 379 -4.91 26.63 -3.57
N ALA A 380 -6.02 26.47 -4.29
CA ALA A 380 -7.28 25.99 -3.73
C ALA A 380 -7.15 24.58 -3.14
N GLY A 381 -6.47 23.67 -3.85
CA GLY A 381 -6.20 22.31 -3.34
C GLY A 381 -5.33 22.32 -2.08
N MET A 382 -4.35 23.21 -2.01
CA MET A 382 -3.50 23.37 -0.83
C MET A 382 -4.26 23.96 0.37
N LEU A 383 -5.14 24.95 0.13
CA LEU A 383 -6.04 25.46 1.18
C LEU A 383 -6.94 24.35 1.70
N GLN A 384 -7.56 23.57 0.80
CA GLN A 384 -8.43 22.46 1.19
C GLN A 384 -7.70 21.42 2.03
N ALA A 385 -6.47 21.06 1.67
CA ALA A 385 -5.63 20.13 2.42
C ALA A 385 -5.26 20.67 3.81
N ASN A 386 -5.16 21.99 3.97
CA ASN A 386 -4.83 22.68 5.22
C ASN A 386 -6.07 23.16 6.00
N GLY A 387 -7.25 22.58 5.75
CA GLY A 387 -8.47 22.95 6.47
C GLY A 387 -8.93 24.39 6.21
N GLY A 388 -8.67 24.90 5.01
CA GLY A 388 -9.01 26.27 4.58
C GLY A 388 -7.99 27.33 4.98
N GLN A 389 -6.91 26.97 5.68
CA GLN A 389 -5.88 27.92 6.10
C GLN A 389 -4.72 27.99 5.10
N PRO A 390 -4.21 29.19 4.78
CA PRO A 390 -3.01 29.34 3.96
C PRO A 390 -1.80 28.71 4.67
N PRO A 391 -0.84 28.12 3.93
CA PRO A 391 0.37 27.59 4.53
C PRO A 391 1.10 28.66 5.34
N LYS A 392 1.54 28.31 6.55
CA LYS A 392 2.37 29.21 7.36
C LYS A 392 3.73 29.34 6.69
N MET A 393 3.95 30.48 6.05
CA MET A 393 5.24 30.82 5.47
C MET A 393 6.22 31.12 6.59
N VAL A 394 7.32 30.37 6.65
CA VAL A 394 8.44 30.73 7.53
C VAL A 394 9.01 32.03 6.97
N ALA A 395 8.86 33.14 7.71
CA ALA A 395 9.45 34.41 7.34
C ALA A 395 10.95 34.20 7.13
N ARG A 396 11.42 34.34 5.89
CA ARG A 396 12.85 34.36 5.58
C ARG A 396 13.40 35.64 6.23
N LYS A 397 14.10 35.47 7.35
CA LYS A 397 14.85 36.54 8.02
C LYS A 397 16.05 36.95 7.19
#